data_AF-A0A0Q7W802-F1
#
_entry.id   AF-A0A0Q7W802-F1
#
_cell.length_a   1.000
_cell.length_b   1.000
_cell.length_c   1.000
_cell.angle_alpha   90.00
_cell.angle_beta   90.00
_cell.angle_gamma   90.00
#
_symmetry.space_group_name_H-M   'P 1'
#
loop_
_entity.id
_entity.type
_entity.pdbx_description
1 polymer ?
#
loop_
_entity_poly.entity_id
_entity_poly.type
_entity_poly.pdbx_seq_one_letter_code
_entity_poly.pdbx_strand_id
1 'polypeptide(L)' 'MPNWLQALEITMKQSRKQNPAELERAAFHERFARSFSDPRFDGLREAVAALEELAWRQYCERQRQPSAH' A
#
# COMPACT_ATOMS: atom_id res chain seq x y z
N MET A 1 -3.73 -5.05 39.86
CA MET A 1 -3.18 -6.18 39.08
C MET A 1 -3.43 -5.86 37.61
N PRO A 2 -2.39 -5.61 36.78
CA PRO A 2 -2.62 -5.32 35.37
C PRO A 2 -3.12 -6.59 34.70
N ASN A 3 -4.28 -6.52 34.06
CA ASN A 3 -4.92 -7.65 33.41
C ASN A 3 -4.29 -7.90 32.04
N TRP A 4 -3.12 -8.54 32.04
CA TRP A 4 -2.34 -8.88 30.83
C TRP A 4 -3.14 -9.73 29.82
N LEU A 5 -4.23 -10.38 30.25
CA LEU A 5 -5.15 -11.11 29.36
C LEU A 5 -5.92 -10.19 28.40
N GLN A 6 -6.28 -8.97 28.79
CA GLN A 6 -6.97 -8.05 27.89
C GLN A 6 -6.04 -7.42 26.85
N ALA A 7 -4.75 -7.27 27.16
CA ALA A 7 -3.76 -6.76 26.21
C ALA A 7 -3.55 -7.71 25.02
N LEU A 8 -3.56 -9.03 25.27
CA LEU A 8 -3.39 -10.03 24.20
C LEU A 8 -4.58 -10.10 23.24
N GLU A 9 -5.81 -9.90 23.74
CA GLU A 9 -7.01 -9.86 22.89
C GLU A 9 -7.02 -8.63 21.96
N ILE A 10 -6.50 -7.49 22.43
CA ILE A 10 -6.41 -6.25 21.63
C ILE A 10 -5.40 -6.43 20.49
N THR A 11 -4.27 -7.08 20.74
CA THR A 11 -3.24 -7.32 19.72
C THR A 11 -3.71 -8.29 18.63
N MET A 12 -4.41 -9.37 18.99
CA MET A 12 -4.86 -10.37 17.99
C MET A 12 -6.00 -9.86 17.10
N LYS A 13 -6.77 -8.86 17.54
CA LYS A 13 -7.87 -8.29 16.75
C LYS A 13 -7.44 -7.26 15.72
N GLN A 14 -6.20 -6.75 15.78
CA GLN A 14 -5.67 -5.79 14.80
C GLN A 14 -4.98 -6.41 13.59
N SER A 15 -4.57 -7.67 13.63
CA SER A 15 -3.89 -8.32 12.49
C SER A 15 -4.83 -8.74 11.35
N ARG A 16 -6.16 -8.70 11.54
CA ARG A 16 -7.09 -9.44 10.67
C ARG A 16 -7.81 -8.63 9.60
N LYS A 17 -7.42 -7.37 9.36
CA LYS A 17 -8.04 -6.54 8.31
C LYS A 17 -7.06 -5.58 7.64
N GLN A 18 -5.84 -6.02 7.37
CA GLN A 18 -5.10 -5.39 6.28
C GLN A 18 -5.48 -6.20 5.05
N ASN A 19 -6.33 -5.65 4.17
CA ASN A 19 -6.54 -6.30 2.89
C ASN A 19 -5.16 -6.43 2.23
N PRO A 20 -4.81 -7.60 1.68
CA PRO A 20 -3.54 -7.76 0.98
C PRO A 20 -3.36 -6.68 -0.11
N ALA A 21 -4.45 -6.27 -0.75
CA ALA A 21 -4.46 -5.17 -1.72
C ALA A 21 -4.10 -3.79 -1.12
N GLU A 22 -4.47 -3.50 0.13
CA GLU A 22 -4.12 -2.23 0.80
C GLU A 22 -2.66 -2.24 1.23
N LEU A 23 -2.15 -3.38 1.70
CA LEU A 23 -0.75 -3.56 2.04
C LEU A 23 0.15 -3.45 0.79
N GLU A 24 -0.25 -4.07 -0.32
CA GLU A 24 0.46 -3.94 -1.59
C GLU A 24 0.41 -2.52 -2.14
N ARG A 25 -0.71 -1.81 -1.99
CA ARG A 25 -0.82 -0.41 -2.41
C ARG A 25 0.15 0.47 -1.62
N ALA A 26 0.25 0.28 -0.31
CA ALA A 26 1.20 1.02 0.52
C ALA A 26 2.66 0.73 0.11
N ALA A 27 3.01 -0.55 -0.09
CA ALA A 27 4.35 -0.93 -0.55
C ALA A 27 4.68 -0.40 -1.96
N PHE A 28 3.67 -0.34 -2.85
CA PHE A 28 3.81 0.27 -4.17
C PHE A 28 4.03 1.78 -4.06
N HIS A 29 3.21 2.46 -3.25
CA HIS A 29 3.31 3.90 -2.98
C HIS A 29 4.69 4.27 -2.45
N GLU A 30 5.22 3.54 -1.46
CA GLU A 30 6.57 3.82 -0.91
C GLU A 30 7.66 3.68 -1.98
N ARG A 31 7.61 2.63 -2.81
CA ARG A 31 8.57 2.42 -3.90
C ARG A 31 8.44 3.52 -4.96
N PHE A 32 7.23 3.92 -5.30
CA PHE A 32 6.94 4.95 -6.30
C PHE A 32 7.39 6.33 -5.79
N ALA A 33 6.96 6.72 -4.59
CA ALA A 33 7.33 7.98 -3.94
C ALA A 33 8.85 8.13 -3.79
N ARG A 34 9.58 7.05 -3.50
CA ARG A 34 11.05 7.07 -3.44
C ARG A 34 11.70 7.45 -4.76
N SER A 35 11.11 7.11 -5.90
CA SER A 35 11.58 7.55 -7.23
C SER A 35 11.30 9.02 -7.51
N PHE A 36 10.30 9.62 -6.85
CA PHE A 36 9.91 11.04 -6.99
C PHE A 36 10.26 11.89 -5.76
N SER A 37 11.20 11.41 -4.93
CA SER A 37 11.67 12.12 -3.73
C SER A 37 12.50 13.37 -4.04
N ASP A 38 12.83 13.64 -5.30
CA ASP A 38 13.62 14.81 -5.68
C ASP A 38 12.75 16.09 -5.56
N PRO A 39 13.24 17.16 -4.90
CA PRO A 39 12.52 18.41 -4.71
C PRO A 39 12.01 19.07 -6.01
N ARG A 40 12.57 18.73 -7.17
CA ARG A 40 12.09 19.20 -8.48
C ARG A 40 10.68 18.73 -8.80
N PHE A 41 10.23 17.63 -8.20
CA PHE A 41 8.89 17.08 -8.40
C PHE A 41 7.87 17.65 -7.40
N ASP A 42 8.25 18.52 -6.47
CA ASP A 42 7.32 19.04 -5.46
C ASP A 42 6.20 19.90 -6.09
N GLY A 43 6.50 20.62 -7.17
CA GLY A 43 5.49 21.33 -7.97
C GLY A 43 4.64 20.42 -8.87
N LEU A 44 4.99 19.14 -9.00
CA LEU A 44 4.33 18.15 -9.84
C LEU A 44 3.62 17.06 -9.02
N ARG A 45 3.44 17.27 -7.71
CA ARG A 45 2.85 16.28 -6.78
C ARG A 45 1.49 15.76 -7.27
N GLU A 46 0.65 16.62 -7.83
CA GLU A 46 -0.64 16.20 -8.42
C GLU A 46 -0.46 15.31 -9.65
N ALA A 47 0.47 15.65 -10.55
CA ALA A 47 0.78 14.84 -11.73
C ALA A 47 1.40 13.49 -11.34
N VAL A 48 2.27 13.47 -10.34
CA VAL A 48 2.86 12.25 -9.78
C VAL A 48 1.78 11.38 -9.13
N ALA A 49 0.83 11.95 -8.40
CA ALA A 49 -0.31 11.23 -7.84
C ALA A 49 -1.19 10.60 -8.93
N ALA A 50 -1.48 11.32 -10.01
CA ALA A 50 -2.23 10.78 -11.14
C ALA A 50 -1.48 9.64 -11.85
N LEU A 51 -0.16 9.77 -12.01
CA LEU A 51 0.70 8.71 -12.55
C LEU A 51 0.72 7.48 -11.65
N GLU A 52 0.77 7.66 -10.32
CA GLU A 52 0.69 6.57 -9.36
C GLU A 52 -0.62 5.79 -9.49
N GLU A 53 -1.75 6.48 -9.57
CA GLU A 53 -3.05 5.81 -9.74
C GLU A 53 -3.13 5.00 -11.02
N LEU A 54 -2.61 5.55 -12.13
CA LEU A 54 -2.54 4.84 -13.40
C LEU A 54 -1.63 3.61 -13.30
N ALA A 55 -0.44 3.78 -12.73
CA ALA A 55 0.52 2.69 -12.56
C ALA A 55 -0.02 1.60 -11.63
N TRP A 56 -0.75 1.96 -10.58
CA TRP A 56 -1.44 1.04 -9.69
C TRP A 56 -2.53 0.24 -10.42
N ARG A 57 -3.37 0.91 -11.23
CA ARG A 57 -4.40 0.23 -12.03
C ARG A 57 -3.77 -0.80 -12.98
N GLN A 58 -2.74 -0.40 -13.70
CA GLN A 58 -2.01 -1.28 -14.62
C GLN A 58 -1.32 -2.44 -13.87
N TYR A 59 -0.76 -2.18 -12.69
CA TYR A 59 -0.18 -3.22 -11.84
C TYR A 59 -1.24 -4.24 -11.41
N CYS A 60 -2.39 -3.79 -10.91
CA CYS A 60 -3.52 -4.67 -10.58
C CYS A 60 -4.05 -5.45 -11.78
N GLU A 61 -4.12 -4.82 -12.96
CA GLU A 61 -4.54 -5.49 -14.21
C GLU A 61 -3.55 -6.58 -14.63
N ARG A 62 -2.24 -6.35 -14.48
CA ARG A 62 -1.20 -7.37 -14.72
C ARG A 62 -1.27 -8.51 -13.70
N GLN A 63 -1.52 -8.22 -12.43
CA GLN A 63 -1.70 -9.25 -11.39
C GLN A 63 -2.99 -10.06 -11.56
N ARG A 64 -4.01 -9.49 -12.21
CA ARG A 64 -5.24 -10.19 -12.59
C ARG A 64 -5.10 -11.07 -13.81
N GLN A 65 -3.94 -11.15 -14.46
CA GLN A 65 -3.71 -12.21 -15.43
C GLN A 65 -3.59 -13.52 -14.63
N PRO A 66 -4.62 -14.39 -14.62
CA PRO A 66 -4.40 -15.70 -14.07
C PRO A 66 -3.27 -16.31 -14.89
N SER A 67 -2.36 -17.00 -14.24
CA SER A 67 -1.50 -17.98 -14.89
C SER A 67 -2.44 -19.03 -15.50
N ALA A 68 -2.98 -18.75 -16.68
CA ALA A 68 -3.67 -19.72 -17.50
C ALA A 68 -2.58 -20.57 -18.15
N HIS A 69 -2.14 -21.58 -17.41
CA HIS A 69 -1.35 -22.69 -17.90
C HIS A 69 -2.10 -23.99 -17.57
#